data_AF-A0A917Z1R9-F1
#
_entry.id   AF-A0A917Z1R9-F1
#
_cell.length_a   1.000
_cell.length_b   1.000
_cell.length_c   1.000
_cell.angle_alpha   90.00
_cell.angle_beta   90.00
_cell.angle_gamma   90.00
#
_symmetry.space_group_name_H-M   'P 1'
#
loop_
_entity.id
_entity.type
_entity.pdbx_description
1 polymer ?
#
loop_
_entity_poly.entity_id
_entity_poly.type
_entity_poly.pdbx_seq_one_letter_code
_entity_poly.pdbx_strand_id
1 'polypeptide(L)' 'MDPSIRFVLGEREFRLGVGEAAEFDTRVPHWIGSADDQPAELLTLFGAQGERAHLAPSGH' A
#
# COMPACT_ATOMS: atom_id res chain seq x y z
N MET A 1 5.57 15.71 -13.19
CA MET A 1 4.37 14.88 -12.98
C MET A 1 3.96 15.09 -11.54
N ASP A 2 2.66 15.08 -11.25
CA ASP A 2 2.17 15.13 -9.87
C ASP A 2 2.62 13.88 -9.10
N PRO A 3 2.84 13.97 -7.79
CA PRO A 3 3.24 12.81 -6.98
C PRO A 3 2.16 11.72 -7.05
N SER A 4 2.60 10.47 -7.16
CA SER A 4 1.69 9.33 -7.23
C SER A 4 2.27 8.10 -6.52
N ILE A 5 1.37 7.26 -6.03
CA ILE A 5 1.70 6.03 -5.30
C ILE A 5 1.46 4.83 -6.21
N ARG A 6 2.43 3.91 -6.27
CA ARG A 6 2.21 2.55 -6.78
C ARG A 6 1.74 1.69 -5.62
N PHE A 7 0.61 1.04 -5.84
CA PHE A 7 0.01 0.11 -4.89
C PHE A 7 -0.14 -1.26 -5.55
N VAL A 8 0.50 -2.28 -4.97
CA VAL A 8 0.37 -3.67 -5.40
C VAL A 8 -0.49 -4.40 -4.37
N LEU A 9 -1.50 -5.12 -4.84
CA LEU A 9 -2.44 -5.89 -4.02
C LEU A 9 -2.70 -7.26 -4.66
N GLY A 10 -2.03 -8.29 -4.14
CA GLY A 10 -1.90 -9.58 -4.81
C GLY A 10 -1.26 -9.40 -6.19
N GLU A 11 -1.95 -9.86 -7.23
CA GLU A 11 -1.48 -9.79 -8.64
C GLU A 11 -1.85 -8.48 -9.36
N ARG A 12 -2.43 -7.51 -8.65
CA ARG A 12 -2.93 -6.26 -9.25
C ARG A 12 -2.04 -5.09 -8.86
N GLU A 13 -1.73 -4.25 -9.85
CA GLU A 13 -1.05 -2.98 -9.65
C GLU A 13 -2.01 -1.82 -9.93
N PHE A 14 -1.94 -0.81 -9.06
CA PHE A 14 -2.69 0.43 -9.17
C PHE A 14 -1.72 1.61 -9.08
N ARG A 15 -2.07 2.71 -9.74
CA ARG A 15 -1.44 4.02 -9.56
C ARG A 15 -2.47 4.96 -8.95
N LEU A 16 -2.18 5.48 -7.77
CA LEU A 16 -3.03 6.42 -7.05
C LEU A 16 -2.45 7.83 -7.16
N GLY A 17 -3.23 8.76 -7.69
CA GLY A 17 -2.95 10.18 -7.72
C GLY A 17 -3.36 10.89 -6.42
N VAL A 18 -3.10 12.20 -6.37
CA VAL A 18 -3.47 13.05 -5.24
C VAL A 18 -4.99 13.00 -5.00
N GLY A 19 -5.38 12.66 -3.78
CA GLY A 19 -6.79 12.58 -3.36
C GLY A 19 -7.48 11.26 -3.67
N GLU A 20 -6.84 10.35 -4.39
CA GLU A 20 -7.35 8.99 -4.58
C GLU A 20 -7.04 8.12 -3.36
N ALA A 21 -7.98 7.23 -3.01
CA ALA A 21 -7.89 6.36 -1.85
C ALA A 21 -8.15 4.91 -2.25
N ALA A 22 -7.55 3.98 -1.52
CA ALA A 22 -7.80 2.55 -1.64
C ALA A 22 -8.13 1.96 -0.27
N GLU A 23 -9.26 1.27 -0.17
CA GLU A 23 -9.61 0.44 0.98
C GLU A 23 -9.37 -1.03 0.62
N PHE A 24 -8.62 -1.74 1.45
CA PHE A 24 -8.27 -3.13 1.21
C PHE A 24 -8.04 -3.90 2.50
N ASP A 25 -8.10 -5.24 2.41
CA ASP A 25 -7.80 -6.14 3.50
C ASP A 25 -6.28 -6.36 3.61
N THR A 26 -5.69 -5.99 4.74
CA THR A 26 -4.24 -6.10 4.99
C THR A 26 -3.74 -7.54 5.09
N ARG A 27 -4.62 -8.55 5.07
CA ARG A 27 -4.25 -9.98 4.94
C ARG A 27 -3.91 -10.36 3.51
N VAL A 28 -4.34 -9.57 2.53
CA VAL A 28 -3.90 -9.74 1.15
C VAL A 28 -2.46 -9.20 1.06
N PRO A 29 -1.51 -9.95 0.50
CA PRO A 29 -0.16 -9.46 0.27
C PRO A 29 -0.19 -8.13 -0.47
N HIS A 30 0.46 -7.12 0.09
CA HIS A 30 0.43 -5.76 -0.44
C HIS A 30 1.79 -5.08 -0.33
N TRP A 31 2.02 -4.14 -1.25
CA TRP A 31 3.18 -3.25 -1.24
C TRP A 31 2.74 -1.86 -1.67
N ILE A 32 3.30 -0.83 -1.03
CA ILE A 32 2.98 0.58 -1.29
C ILE A 32 4.30 1.35 -1.40
N GLY A 33 4.45 2.19 -2.43
CA GLY A 33 5.62 3.07 -2.58
C GLY A 33 5.43 4.13 -3.66
N SER A 34 6.42 5.01 -3.85
CA SER A 34 6.40 5.97 -4.96
C SER A 34 6.27 5.26 -6.30
N ALA A 35 5.44 5.80 -7.20
CA ALA A 35 5.27 5.23 -8.54
C ALA A 35 6.44 5.57 -9.48
N ASP A 36 7.16 6.63 -9.17
CA ASP A 36 8.28 7.20 -9.93
C ASP A 36 9.37 7.74 -8.98
N ASP A 37 10.39 8.40 -9.52
CA ASP A 37 11.52 8.95 -8.76
C ASP A 37 11.16 10.20 -7.93
N GLN A 38 9.86 10.53 -7.85
CA GLN A 38 9.37 11.62 -7.02
C GLN A 38 8.86 11.08 -5.67
N PRO A 39 9.24 11.72 -4.55
CA PRO A 39 8.65 11.42 -3.27
C PRO A 39 7.13 11.63 -3.30
N ALA A 40 6.39 10.68 -2.74
CA ALA A 40 4.96 10.79 -2.52
C ALA A 40 4.67 10.51 -1.04
N GLU A 41 3.80 11.33 -0.45
CA GLU A 41 3.34 11.17 0.92
C GLU A 41 1.99 10.44 0.93
N LEU A 42 1.78 9.60 1.94
CA LEU A 42 0.54 8.85 2.11
C LEU A 42 0.10 8.87 3.57
N LEU A 43 -1.21 8.86 3.77
CA LEU A 43 -1.84 8.68 5.08
C LEU A 43 -2.47 7.29 5.14
N THR A 44 -1.90 6.39 5.93
CA THR A 44 -2.48 5.06 6.18
C THR A 44 -3.25 5.06 7.49
N LEU A 45 -4.52 4.63 7.44
CA LEU A 45 -5.35 4.41 8.61
C LEU A 45 -5.58 2.91 8.77
N PHE A 46 -5.22 2.36 9.93
CA PHE A 46 -5.48 0.96 10.26
C PHE A 46 -6.72 0.86 11.16
N GLY A 47 -7.68 0.01 10.78
CA GLY A 47 -8.76 -0.41 11.68
C GLY A 47 -8.28 -1.49 12.66
N ALA A 48 -9.13 -1.87 13.61
CA ALA A 48 -8.81 -2.83 14.68
C ALA A 48 -8.26 -4.20 14.19
N GLN A 49 -8.59 -4.60 12.96
CA GLN A 49 -8.10 -5.83 12.33
C GLN A 49 -6.75 -5.64 11.62
N GLY A 50 -6.39 -4.41 11.25
CA GLY A 50 -5.16 -4.07 10.53
C GLY A 50 -3.99 -3.63 11.41
N GLU A 51 -4.22 -3.37 12.70
CA GLU A 51 -3.14 -2.96 13.63
C GLU A 51 -2.13 -4.06 13.94
N ARG A 52 -2.48 -5.33 13.73
CA ARG A 52 -1.57 -6.45 14.00
C ARG A 52 -0.65 -6.65 12.81
N ALA A 53 0.66 -6.58 13.04
CA ALA A 53 1.64 -6.96 12.04
C ALA A 53 1.45 -8.43 11.63
N HIS A 54 1.13 -8.65 10.35
CA HIS A 54 1.06 -9.98 9.77
C HIS A 54 2.44 -10.36 9.25
N LEU A 55 3.27 -10.89 10.13
CA LEU A 55 4.57 -11.42 9.74
C LEU A 55 4.34 -12.78 9.07
N ALA A 56 4.79 -12.93 7.82
CA ALA A 56 5.00 -14.26 7.29
C ALA A 56 6.02 -14.98 8.21
N PRO A 57 5.86 -16.28 8.50
CA PRO A 57 6.88 -17.00 9.25
C PRO A 57 8.22 -16.82 8.51
N SER A 58 9.27 -16.50 9.27
CA SER A 58 10.62 -16.38 8.72
C SER A 58 10.97 -17.71 8.05
N GLY A 59 10.91 -17.74 6.72
CA GLY A 59 11.38 -18.90 5.95
C GLY A 59 12.88 -19.04 6.19
N HIS A 60 13.29 -20.22 6.68
CA HIS A 60 14.68 -20.66 6.72
C HIS A 60 14.96 -21.49 5.47
#